data_AF-A0AAD1Y215-F1
#
_entry.id   AF-A0AAD1Y215-F1
#
_cell.length_a   1.000
_cell.length_b   1.000
_cell.length_c   1.000
_cell.angle_alpha   90.00
_cell.angle_beta   90.00
_cell.angle_gamma   90.00
#
_symmetry.space_group_name_H-M   'P 1'
#
loop_
_entity.id
_entity.type
_entity.pdbx_description
1 polymer ?
#
loop_
_entity_poly.entity_id
_entity_poly.type
_entity_poly.pdbx_seq_one_letter_code
_entity_poly.pdbx_strand_id
1 'polypeptide(L)'
;MEPGSTGGLGIVSDDAKDGEKISTHLELQEKYGGENVTLTFQVEGEDLQWEDTYQSGLSFEWIKSKVAEKLEVTYQDVSLLHEGNPVIDPFCIVDMGLQTGAVITIKIKDGADRGYTAIKEQLAKEAEEKEEQVEDDDDE
;
A
#
# COMPACT_ATOMS: atom_id res chain seq x y z
N MET A 1 -50.76 -33.65 -22.15
CA MET A 1 -49.78 -33.06 -23.06
C MET A 1 -48.88 -32.16 -22.22
N GLU A 2 -47.76 -32.68 -21.78
CA GLU A 2 -46.49 -31.92 -21.65
C GLU A 2 -45.69 -32.30 -22.91
N PRO A 3 -44.89 -31.42 -23.55
CA PRO A 3 -43.72 -30.75 -22.94
C PRO A 3 -43.42 -29.34 -23.50
N GLY A 4 -42.34 -28.69 -23.04
CA GLY A 4 -41.64 -27.72 -23.91
C GLY A 4 -40.93 -26.55 -23.23
N SER A 5 -39.80 -26.83 -22.60
CA SER A 5 -38.70 -25.87 -22.38
C SER A 5 -38.12 -25.38 -23.71
N THR A 6 -37.97 -24.07 -23.89
CA THR A 6 -37.00 -23.35 -24.77
C THR A 6 -37.04 -21.88 -24.34
N GLY A 7 -35.99 -21.14 -24.00
CA GLY A 7 -34.62 -21.14 -24.54
C GLY A 7 -34.42 -19.85 -25.35
N GLY A 8 -33.41 -19.04 -25.01
CA GLY A 8 -32.99 -17.84 -25.77
C GLY A 8 -32.75 -16.62 -24.86
N LEU A 9 -31.62 -16.50 -24.14
CA LEU A 9 -30.30 -16.06 -24.64
C LEU A 9 -30.40 -14.80 -25.52
N GLY A 10 -30.28 -13.65 -24.88
CA GLY A 10 -29.95 -12.36 -25.47
C GLY A 10 -28.73 -11.78 -24.76
N ILE A 11 -27.56 -12.27 -25.14
CA ILE A 11 -26.25 -11.64 -24.94
C ILE A 11 -26.13 -10.40 -25.83
N VAL A 12 -25.69 -9.27 -25.27
CA VAL A 12 -24.83 -8.18 -25.82
C VAL A 12 -24.79 -7.12 -24.70
N SER A 13 -23.68 -6.60 -24.19
CA SER A 13 -22.33 -6.34 -24.71
C SER A 13 -21.38 -6.48 -23.50
N ASP A 14 -20.22 -7.14 -23.58
CA ASP A 14 -19.02 -6.74 -24.31
C ASP A 14 -18.74 -5.23 -24.20
N ASP A 15 -18.25 -4.81 -23.03
CA ASP A 15 -17.22 -3.78 -22.99
C ASP A 15 -16.11 -4.30 -22.05
N ALA A 16 -15.09 -4.83 -22.70
CA ALA A 16 -13.84 -5.19 -22.08
C ALA A 16 -13.18 -3.94 -21.49
N LYS A 17 -13.07 -3.88 -20.16
CA LYS A 17 -11.98 -3.16 -19.51
C LYS A 17 -11.10 -4.17 -18.81
N ASP A 18 -10.13 -4.65 -19.59
CA ASP A 18 -8.73 -4.78 -19.20
C ASP A 18 -8.48 -4.66 -17.68
N GLY A 19 -8.59 -5.78 -16.98
CA GLY A 19 -7.42 -6.49 -16.47
C GLY A 19 -6.45 -5.75 -15.55
N GLU A 20 -6.76 -4.56 -15.05
CA GLU A 20 -5.87 -3.88 -14.11
C GLU A 20 -6.06 -4.47 -12.71
N LYS A 21 -4.99 -5.03 -12.14
CA LYS A 21 -4.94 -5.64 -10.80
C LYS A 21 -5.02 -4.59 -9.68
N ILE A 22 -5.86 -3.58 -9.84
CA ILE A 22 -6.46 -2.78 -8.77
C ILE A 22 -7.72 -3.56 -8.40
N SER A 23 -7.90 -4.12 -7.22
CA SER A 23 -8.33 -3.30 -6.10
C SER A 23 -8.61 -4.15 -4.86
N THR A 24 -7.88 -5.25 -4.62
CA THR A 24 -8.04 -5.94 -3.33
C THR A 24 -7.71 -5.00 -2.17
N HIS A 25 -6.81 -4.04 -2.40
CA HIS A 25 -6.51 -2.96 -1.46
C HIS A 25 -7.68 -1.95 -1.32
N LEU A 26 -8.25 -1.48 -2.43
CA LEU A 26 -9.29 -0.45 -2.43
C LEU A 26 -10.64 -0.97 -1.91
N GLU A 27 -11.06 -2.17 -2.31
CA GLU A 27 -12.31 -2.80 -1.86
C GLU A 27 -12.27 -3.16 -0.35
N LEU A 28 -11.08 -3.45 0.19
CA LEU A 28 -10.91 -3.65 1.64
C LEU A 28 -10.91 -2.33 2.40
N GLN A 29 -10.36 -1.25 1.84
CA GLN A 29 -10.44 0.09 2.43
C GLN A 29 -11.90 0.57 2.55
N GLU A 30 -12.76 0.33 1.56
CA GLU A 30 -14.18 0.69 1.64
C GLU A 30 -14.95 -0.01 2.77
N LYS A 31 -14.40 -1.11 3.31
CA LYS A 31 -15.00 -1.87 4.41
C LYS A 31 -14.65 -1.31 5.80
N TYR A 32 -13.56 -0.55 5.92
CA TYR A 32 -13.13 0.06 7.17
C TYR A 32 -13.48 1.56 7.13
N GLY A 33 -14.44 1.97 7.97
CA GLY A 33 -14.79 3.39 8.09
C GLY A 33 -13.65 4.20 8.71
N GLY A 34 -13.43 5.42 8.23
CA GLY A 34 -12.39 6.30 8.76
C GLY A 34 -12.07 7.44 7.81
N GLU A 35 -11.11 8.26 8.22
CA GLU A 35 -10.48 9.25 7.35
C GLU A 35 -9.27 8.61 6.67
N ASN A 36 -8.92 9.10 5.48
CA ASN A 36 -7.68 8.71 4.82
C ASN A 36 -6.50 9.34 5.58
N VAL A 37 -5.59 8.49 6.07
CA VAL A 37 -4.39 8.89 6.79
C VAL A 37 -3.18 8.46 5.98
N THR A 38 -2.39 9.44 5.54
CA THR A 38 -1.10 9.18 4.89
C THR A 38 -0.05 8.97 5.96
N LEU A 39 0.60 7.81 5.93
CA LEU A 39 1.71 7.46 6.81
C LEU A 39 3.00 7.47 6.00
N THR A 40 4.03 8.08 6.56
CA THR A 40 5.37 8.07 5.98
C THR A 40 6.16 6.92 6.61
N PHE A 41 6.60 5.98 5.80
CA PHE A 41 7.40 4.83 6.24
C PHE A 41 8.86 5.10 5.96
N GLN A 42 9.70 4.90 6.97
CA GLN A 42 11.15 5.06 6.85
C GLN A 42 11.85 3.83 7.39
N VAL A 43 12.75 3.22 6.60
CA VAL A 43 13.51 2.05 7.07
C VAL A 43 14.71 2.49 7.92
N GLU A 44 14.84 1.92 9.12
CA GLU A 44 15.96 2.20 10.02
C GLU A 44 17.27 1.70 9.41
N GLY A 45 18.24 2.60 9.24
CA GLY A 45 19.58 2.28 8.73
C GLY A 45 19.69 2.26 7.20
N GLU A 46 18.61 2.50 6.47
CA GLU A 46 18.60 2.64 5.02
C GLU A 46 18.04 4.02 4.64
N ASP A 47 18.52 4.60 3.55
CA ASP A 47 17.94 5.82 2.96
C ASP A 47 16.72 5.44 2.10
N LEU A 48 15.74 4.78 2.73
CA LEU A 48 14.53 4.29 2.08
C LEU A 48 13.31 4.84 2.82
N GLN A 49 12.57 5.72 2.16
CA GLN A 49 11.32 6.25 2.65
C GLN A 49 10.26 6.26 1.56
N TRP A 50 9.02 5.99 1.92
CA TRP A 50 7.87 6.14 1.04
C TRP A 50 6.64 6.52 1.84
N GLU A 51 5.64 7.08 1.16
CA GLU A 51 4.37 7.44 1.75
C GLU A 51 3.28 6.51 1.23
N ASP A 52 2.35 6.14 2.10
CA ASP A 52 1.25 5.23 1.76
C ASP A 52 0.00 5.66 2.53
N THR A 53 -1.16 5.61 1.89
CA THR A 53 -2.41 6.13 2.46
C THR A 53 -3.33 4.98 2.86
N TYR A 54 -3.71 4.97 4.14
CA TYR A 54 -4.55 3.96 4.76
C TYR A 54 -5.81 4.56 5.37
N GLN A 55 -6.88 3.78 5.46
CA GLN A 55 -8.03 4.14 6.28
C GLN A 55 -7.64 4.15 7.76
N SER A 56 -8.06 5.18 8.49
CA SER A 56 -7.72 5.34 9.91
C SER A 56 -8.24 4.19 10.79
N GLY A 57 -9.27 3.46 10.35
CA GLY A 57 -9.79 2.26 11.00
C GLY A 57 -8.96 0.98 10.81
N LEU A 58 -7.92 0.99 9.95
CA LEU A 58 -7.06 -0.17 9.72
C LEU A 58 -6.11 -0.42 10.91
N SER A 59 -5.92 -1.71 11.22
CA SER A 59 -5.00 -2.16 12.25
C SER A 59 -3.55 -2.13 11.78
N PHE A 60 -2.63 -1.87 12.70
CA PHE A 60 -1.21 -1.93 12.40
C PHE A 60 -0.72 -3.33 12.04
N GLU A 61 -1.39 -4.39 12.50
CA GLU A 61 -1.10 -5.77 12.08
C GLU A 61 -1.18 -5.91 10.55
N TRP A 62 -2.23 -5.34 9.96
CA TRP A 62 -2.44 -5.40 8.52
C TRP A 62 -1.45 -4.51 7.76
N ILE A 63 -1.24 -3.28 8.25
CA ILE A 63 -0.25 -2.34 7.69
C ILE A 63 1.14 -2.97 7.73
N LYS A 64 1.52 -3.60 8.84
CA LYS A 64 2.79 -4.30 9.01
C LYS A 64 2.92 -5.47 8.04
N SER A 65 1.85 -6.24 7.81
CA SER A 65 1.85 -7.28 6.77
C SER A 65 2.13 -6.68 5.40
N LYS A 66 1.49 -5.56 5.05
CA LYS A 66 1.71 -4.89 3.76
C LYS A 66 3.11 -4.33 3.62
N VAL A 67 3.64 -3.71 4.67
CA VAL A 67 5.02 -3.23 4.73
C VAL A 67 6.00 -4.39 4.55
N ALA A 68 5.75 -5.53 5.21
CA ALA A 68 6.60 -6.72 5.08
C ALA A 68 6.56 -7.31 3.66
N GLU A 69 5.37 -7.39 3.05
CA GLU A 69 5.20 -7.80 1.64
C GLU A 69 5.94 -6.85 0.70
N LYS A 70 5.81 -5.53 0.89
CA LYS A 70 6.48 -4.51 0.06
C LYS A 70 8.00 -4.66 0.14
N LEU A 71 8.51 -4.88 1.36
CA LEU A 71 9.93 -5.03 1.66
C LEU A 71 10.47 -6.45 1.38
N GLU A 72 9.64 -7.37 0.90
CA GLU A 72 10.00 -8.77 0.65
C GLU A 72 10.68 -9.45 1.86
N VAL A 73 10.22 -9.11 3.07
CA VAL A 73 10.71 -9.64 4.35
C VAL A 73 9.61 -10.40 5.08
N THR A 74 10.00 -11.27 6.00
CA THR A 74 9.02 -11.97 6.84
C THR A 74 8.40 -10.98 7.84
N TYR A 75 7.09 -11.06 8.03
CA TYR A 75 6.34 -10.27 9.03
C TYR A 75 6.98 -10.28 10.44
N GLN A 76 7.57 -11.41 10.83
CA GLN A 76 8.22 -11.61 12.12
C GLN A 76 9.53 -10.83 12.28
N ASP A 77 10.18 -10.47 11.17
CA ASP A 77 11.43 -9.72 11.15
C ASP A 77 11.20 -8.20 11.05
N VAL A 78 9.96 -7.78 10.81
CA VAL A 78 9.57 -6.37 10.74
C VAL A 78 9.06 -5.89 12.09
N SER A 79 9.49 -4.71 12.50
CA SER A 79 8.96 -3.99 13.65
C SER A 79 8.63 -2.56 13.23
N LEU A 80 7.42 -2.10 13.53
CA LEU A 80 7.01 -0.73 13.29
C LEU A 80 7.23 0.07 14.58
N LEU A 81 7.83 1.25 14.47
CA LEU A 81 8.03 2.19 15.56
C LEU A 81 7.43 3.54 15.17
N HIS A 82 6.74 4.17 16.11
CA HIS A 82 6.26 5.54 15.99
C HIS A 82 6.89 6.36 17.11
N GLU A 83 7.58 7.45 16.77
CA GLU A 83 8.33 8.29 17.73
C GLU A 83 9.28 7.48 18.64
N GLY A 84 9.90 6.44 18.08
CA GLY A 84 10.81 5.53 18.81
C GLY A 84 10.13 4.50 19.72
N ASN A 85 8.80 4.50 19.79
CA ASN A 85 8.04 3.49 20.54
C ASN A 85 7.53 2.40 19.59
N PRO A 86 7.61 1.11 19.97
CA PRO A 86 7.05 0.05 19.15
C PRO A 86 5.54 0.22 19.05
N VAL A 87 5.02 0.15 17.82
CA VAL A 87 3.60 0.05 17.56
C VAL A 87 3.16 -1.35 17.98
N ILE A 88 2.17 -1.42 18.87
CA ILE A 88 1.72 -2.68 19.47
C ILE A 88 0.40 -3.10 18.84
N ASP A 89 0.28 -4.36 18.45
CA ASP A 89 -1.00 -4.92 18.03
C ASP A 89 -1.91 -5.15 19.25
N PRO A 90 -3.23 -4.92 19.16
CA PRO A 90 -4.06 -4.76 17.95
C PRO A 90 -4.49 -3.30 17.66
N PHE A 91 -3.67 -2.31 18.00
CA PHE A 91 -4.07 -0.90 17.84
C PHE A 91 -4.27 -0.52 16.35
N CYS A 92 -5.19 0.40 16.12
CA CYS A 92 -5.44 1.02 14.81
C CYS A 92 -4.85 2.43 14.74
N ILE A 93 -4.74 2.99 13.53
CA ILE A 93 -4.22 4.35 13.30
C ILE A 93 -4.97 5.38 14.18
N VAL A 94 -6.31 5.31 14.24
CA VAL A 94 -7.12 6.19 15.10
C VAL A 94 -6.86 5.98 16.59
N ASP A 95 -6.56 4.76 17.04
CA ASP A 95 -6.40 4.44 18.45
C ASP A 95 -5.08 5.00 18.99
N MET A 96 -4.04 4.96 18.14
CA MET A 96 -2.78 5.64 18.40
C MET A 96 -2.83 7.17 18.20
N GLY A 97 -3.96 7.70 17.70
CA GLY A 97 -4.10 9.13 17.41
C GLY A 97 -3.17 9.63 16.31
N LEU A 98 -2.77 8.76 15.38
CA LEU A 98 -1.91 9.16 14.27
C LEU A 98 -2.68 10.02 13.28
N GLN A 99 -1.99 11.04 12.77
CA GLN A 99 -2.50 11.96 11.76
C GLN A 99 -1.74 11.80 10.45
N THR A 100 -2.29 12.34 9.37
CA THR A 100 -1.63 12.42 8.07
C THR A 100 -0.25 13.07 8.22
N GLY A 101 0.79 12.42 7.69
CA GLY A 101 2.19 12.83 7.84
C GLY A 101 2.90 12.21 9.05
N ALA A 102 2.25 11.31 9.79
CA ALA A 102 2.91 10.56 10.85
C ALA A 102 4.01 9.65 10.28
N VAL A 103 5.17 9.64 10.95
CA VAL A 103 6.34 8.88 10.50
C VAL A 103 6.44 7.56 11.26
N ILE A 104 6.40 6.46 10.51
CA ILE A 104 6.57 5.09 10.99
C ILE A 104 7.97 4.63 10.62
N THR A 105 8.83 4.48 11.62
CA THR A 105 10.15 3.88 11.47
C THR A 105 10.03 2.36 11.42
N ILE A 106 10.49 1.76 10.34
CA ILE A 106 10.51 0.32 10.13
C ILE A 106 11.88 -0.19 10.54
N LYS A 107 11.91 -0.98 11.62
CA LYS A 107 13.09 -1.69 12.06
C LYS A 107 13.03 -3.12 11.57
N ILE A 108 14.08 -3.55 10.90
CA ILE A 108 14.19 -4.90 10.36
C ILE A 108 15.25 -5.64 11.16
N LYS A 109 14.94 -6.86 11.57
CA LYS A 109 15.83 -7.68 12.38
C LYS A 109 17.16 -7.91 11.65
N ASP A 110 18.25 -7.84 12.41
CA ASP A 110 19.60 -8.12 11.90
C ASP A 110 19.69 -9.56 11.36
N GLY A 111 20.18 -9.71 10.14
CA GLY A 111 20.27 -11.00 9.44
C GLY A 111 19.01 -11.48 8.71
N ALA A 112 17.92 -10.68 8.67
CA ALA A 112 16.78 -10.97 7.82
C ALA A 112 17.16 -10.83 6.33
N ASP A 113 16.60 -11.69 5.47
CA ASP A 113 16.82 -11.63 4.02
C ASP A 113 16.19 -10.34 3.48
N ARG A 114 17.03 -9.37 3.09
CA ARG A 114 16.61 -8.01 2.75
C ARG A 114 16.29 -7.93 1.26
N GLY A 115 15.02 -8.11 0.89
CA GLY A 115 14.56 -8.09 -0.49
C GLY A 115 14.10 -6.72 -1.01
N TYR A 116 14.57 -5.58 -0.47
CA TYR A 116 14.05 -4.25 -0.87
C TYR A 116 14.44 -3.80 -2.29
N THR A 117 15.01 -4.67 -3.12
CA THR A 117 15.47 -4.35 -4.48
C THR A 117 14.33 -3.79 -5.32
N ALA A 118 13.15 -4.42 -5.27
CA ALA A 118 11.98 -3.99 -6.03
C ALA A 118 11.48 -2.59 -5.62
N ILE A 119 11.48 -2.25 -4.33
CA ILE A 119 11.12 -0.89 -3.87
C ILE A 119 12.20 0.12 -4.29
N LYS A 120 13.48 -0.22 -4.12
CA LYS A 120 14.58 0.67 -4.51
C LYS A 120 14.52 1.01 -6.00
N GLU A 121 14.23 0.03 -6.85
CA GLU A 121 14.01 0.26 -8.28
C GLU A 121 12.76 1.10 -8.56
N GLN A 122 11.64 0.84 -7.86
CA GLN A 122 10.42 1.66 -7.99
C GLN A 122 10.66 3.13 -7.60
N LEU A 123 11.29 3.38 -6.45
CA LEU A 123 11.58 4.73 -5.98
C LEU A 123 12.60 5.43 -6.88
N ALA A 124 13.60 4.71 -7.39
CA ALA A 124 14.55 5.27 -8.35
C ALA A 124 13.84 5.69 -9.65
N LYS A 125 12.88 4.88 -10.11
CA LYS A 125 12.06 5.19 -11.28
C LYS A 125 11.11 6.37 -11.05
N GLU A 126 10.45 6.42 -9.89
CA GLU A 126 9.60 7.55 -9.50
C GLU A 126 10.39 8.86 -9.33
N ALA A 127 11.65 8.77 -8.91
CA ALA A 127 12.56 9.91 -8.85
C ALA A 127 12.94 10.39 -10.26
N GLU A 128 13.27 9.47 -11.18
CA GLU A 128 13.60 9.77 -12.58
C GLU A 128 12.40 10.41 -13.33
N GLU A 129 11.18 9.88 -13.14
CA GLU A 129 9.95 10.45 -13.72
C GLU A 129 9.59 11.85 -13.15
N LYS A 130 10.11 12.21 -11.97
CA LYS A 130 9.95 13.56 -11.39
C LYS A 130 10.95 14.57 -11.93
N GLU A 131 12.13 14.14 -12.38
CA GLU A 131 13.13 15.04 -12.97
C GLU A 131 12.81 15.41 -14.43
N GLU A 132 12.11 14.54 -15.18
CA GLU A 132 11.79 14.78 -16.60
C GLU A 132 10.76 15.91 -16.85
N GLN A 133 9.97 16.32 -15.84
CA GLN A 133 8.94 17.38 -16.00
C GLN A 133 9.45 18.82 -15.83
N VAL A 134 10.76 19.06 -15.80
CA VAL A 134 11.32 20.42 -15.62
C VAL A 134 11.96 21.00 -16.90
N GLU A 135 11.95 20.29 -18.03
CA GLU A 135 12.64 20.71 -19.28
C GLU A 135 11.72 21.14 -20.45
N ASP A 136 10.50 21.63 -20.19
CA ASP A 136 9.58 22.09 -21.27
C ASP A 136 8.94 23.48 -21.01
N ASP A 137 9.66 24.39 -20.35
CA ASP A 137 9.26 25.81 -20.26
C ASP A 137 10.48 26.75 -20.39
N ASP A 138 11.26 26.58 -21.47
CA ASP A 138 12.19 27.60 -21.99
C ASP A 138 12.19 27.54 -23.52
N ASP A 139 11.15 28.08 -24.15
CA ASP A 139 11.24 28.62 -25.51
C ASP A 139 10.38 29.91 -25.55
N GLU A 140 11.10 31.02 -25.51
CA GLU A 140 10.67 32.43 -25.58
C GLU A 140 9.93 32.79 -26.89
#